data_AF-A0AA38JKS6-F1
#
_entry.id   AF-A0AA38JKS6-F1
#
_cell.length_a   1.000
_cell.length_b   1.000
_cell.length_c   1.000
_cell.angle_alpha   90.00
_cell.angle_beta   90.00
_cell.angle_gamma   90.00
#
_symmetry.space_group_name_H-M   'P 1'
#
loop_
_entity.id
_entity.type
_entity.pdbx_description
1 polymer ?
#
loop_
_entity_poly.entity_id
_entity_poly.type
_entity_poly.pdbx_seq_one_letter_code
_entity_poly.pdbx_strand_id
1 'polypeptide(L)'
;MSMPIDFRNWSAECLQEYRLITYDIFCNRKPQPPDSLSRISCPVKLLHGENSLVYPLSYTERLMNSFQEAGVDASMEIIANAPHYLCVDYGNEVNSMIHDFVVQCLPKGSILPPTPVNIISPWDKILREHGWDPKRMNELDDDDLIVSFPT
;
A
#
# COMPACT_ATOMS: atom_id res chain seq x y z
N MET A 1 33.33 -0.86 -13.45
CA MET A 1 32.57 -0.92 -12.18
C MET A 1 31.35 -0.05 -12.34
N SER A 2 30.15 -0.61 -12.33
CA SER A 2 28.92 0.19 -12.21
C SER A 2 28.85 0.74 -10.79
N MET A 3 28.61 2.05 -10.63
CA MET A 3 28.22 2.56 -9.33
C MET A 3 26.96 1.80 -8.87
N PRO A 4 26.86 1.40 -7.58
CA PRO A 4 25.63 0.85 -7.04
C PRO A 4 24.48 1.82 -7.32
N ILE A 5 23.32 1.30 -7.72
CA ILE A 5 22.13 2.10 -8.06
C ILE A 5 21.81 3.11 -6.95
N ASP A 6 22.07 2.75 -5.69
CA ASP A 6 21.86 3.61 -4.54
C ASP A 6 22.70 4.89 -4.60
N PHE A 7 23.97 4.82 -5.01
CA PHE A 7 24.80 6.01 -5.16
C PHE A 7 24.40 6.88 -6.34
N ARG A 8 23.73 6.31 -7.35
CA ARG A 8 23.19 7.07 -8.49
C ARG A 8 21.91 7.80 -8.10
N ASN A 9 21.01 7.13 -7.38
CA ASN A 9 19.68 7.66 -7.04
C ASN A 9 19.67 8.52 -5.77
N TRP A 10 20.64 8.32 -4.88
CA TRP A 10 20.76 9.01 -3.59
C TRP A 10 22.06 9.81 -3.47
N SER A 11 22.51 10.37 -4.60
CA SER A 11 23.69 11.23 -4.64
C SER A 11 23.40 12.62 -4.03
N ALA A 12 24.47 13.40 -3.81
CA ALA A 12 24.35 14.79 -3.37
C ALA A 12 23.46 15.65 -4.29
N GLU A 13 23.43 15.32 -5.58
CA GLU A 13 22.63 16.02 -6.59
C GLU A 13 21.13 15.72 -6.46
N CYS A 14 20.77 14.61 -5.80
CA CYS A 14 19.39 14.16 -5.57
C CYS A 14 18.92 14.38 -4.12
N LEU A 15 19.63 15.18 -3.32
CA LEU A 15 19.31 15.39 -1.90
C LEU A 15 17.94 16.05 -1.71
N GLN A 16 17.50 16.89 -2.65
CA GLN A 16 16.20 17.52 -2.58
C GLN A 16 15.08 16.50 -2.79
N GLU A 17 15.21 15.63 -3.80
CA GLU A 17 14.28 14.53 -4.05
C GLU A 17 14.28 13.55 -2.89
N TYR A 18 15.46 13.18 -2.37
CA TYR A 18 15.60 12.34 -1.19
C TYR A 18 14.84 12.94 -0.01
N ARG A 19 15.08 14.22 0.32
CA ARG A 19 14.35 14.91 1.39
C ARG A 19 12.85 14.94 1.13
N LEU A 20 12.44 15.20 -0.11
CA LEU A 20 11.03 15.25 -0.47
C LEU A 20 10.35 13.92 -0.16
N ILE A 21 10.94 12.81 -0.61
CA ILE A 21 10.30 11.49 -0.50
C ILE A 21 10.49 10.79 0.84
N THR A 22 11.49 11.18 1.63
CA THR A 22 11.76 10.59 2.96
C THR A 22 11.28 11.44 4.12
N TYR A 23 11.23 12.77 3.97
CA TYR A 23 10.89 13.69 5.05
C TYR A 23 9.67 14.54 4.72
N ASP A 24 9.69 15.33 3.64
CA ASP A 24 8.63 16.32 3.43
C ASP A 24 7.25 15.67 3.18
N ILE A 25 7.20 14.52 2.50
CA ILE A 25 5.96 13.75 2.31
C ILE A 25 5.35 13.27 3.64
N PHE A 26 6.16 12.97 4.65
CA PHE A 26 5.69 12.43 5.92
C PHE A 26 5.48 13.51 6.97
N CYS A 27 6.40 14.47 7.06
CA CYS A 27 6.42 15.48 8.12
C CYS A 27 5.77 16.81 7.71
N ASN A 28 5.80 17.17 6.42
CA ASN A 28 5.30 18.45 5.90
C ASN A 28 4.04 18.32 5.06
N ARG A 29 3.48 17.11 4.93
CA ARG A 29 2.20 16.88 4.25
C ARG A 29 1.07 17.58 5.00
N LYS A 30 0.27 18.35 4.25
CA LYS A 30 -0.96 18.97 4.74
C LYS A 30 -2.15 18.02 4.55
N PRO A 31 -3.16 18.06 5.43
CA PRO A 31 -4.44 17.41 5.17
C PRO A 31 -5.04 17.89 3.85
N GLN A 32 -5.78 17.02 3.18
CA GLN A 32 -6.53 17.41 2.00
C GLN A 32 -7.68 18.35 2.41
N PRO A 33 -7.89 19.47 1.71
CA PRO A 33 -8.98 20.37 2.05
C PRO A 33 -10.34 19.71 1.77
N PRO A 34 -11.41 20.06 2.53
CA PRO A 34 -12.73 19.47 2.37
C PRO A 34 -13.26 19.51 0.92
N ASP A 35 -13.07 20.63 0.21
CA ASP A 35 -13.48 20.81 -1.20
C ASP A 35 -12.76 19.86 -2.18
N SER A 36 -11.62 19.29 -1.79
CA SER A 36 -10.95 18.24 -2.57
C SER A 36 -11.49 16.86 -2.25
N LEU A 37 -11.79 16.60 -0.97
CA LEU A 37 -12.37 15.33 -0.54
C LEU A 37 -13.80 15.15 -1.08
N SER A 38 -14.61 16.22 -1.11
CA SER A 38 -16.00 16.18 -1.60
C SER A 38 -16.14 15.85 -3.09
N ARG A 39 -15.04 15.88 -3.85
CA ARG A 39 -15.02 15.47 -5.27
C ARG A 39 -15.01 13.97 -5.45
N ILE A 40 -14.79 13.20 -4.39
CA ILE A 40 -14.82 11.74 -4.43
C ILE A 40 -16.28 11.31 -4.56
N SER A 41 -16.63 10.75 -5.71
CA SER A 41 -18.01 10.37 -6.05
C SER A 41 -18.30 8.88 -5.90
N CYS A 42 -17.35 8.10 -5.37
CA CYS A 42 -17.50 6.67 -5.14
C CYS A 42 -17.37 6.35 -3.65
N PRO A 43 -17.96 5.23 -3.19
CA PRO A 43 -17.75 4.77 -1.83
C PRO A 43 -16.27 4.52 -1.52
N VAL A 44 -15.87 4.76 -0.27
CA VAL A 44 -14.51 4.56 0.23
C VAL A 44 -14.55 3.57 1.39
N LYS A 45 -13.69 2.54 1.36
CA LYS A 45 -13.48 1.65 2.50
C LYS A 45 -12.03 1.74 2.97
N LEU A 46 -11.84 2.08 4.24
CA LEU A 46 -10.55 2.12 4.90
C LEU A 46 -10.33 0.82 5.66
N LEU A 47 -9.17 0.19 5.46
CA LEU A 47 -8.76 -1.01 6.19
C LEU A 47 -7.56 -0.67 7.07
N HIS A 48 -7.62 -1.02 8.35
CA HIS A 48 -6.55 -0.77 9.30
C HIS A 48 -6.17 -2.06 10.04
N GLY A 49 -4.88 -2.38 10.09
CA GLY A 49 -4.39 -3.49 10.91
C GLY A 49 -4.27 -3.07 12.37
N GLU A 50 -4.93 -3.80 13.27
CA GLU A 50 -4.96 -3.50 14.71
C GLU A 50 -3.56 -3.42 15.33
N ASN A 51 -2.62 -4.26 14.86
CA ASN A 51 -1.25 -4.33 15.35
C ASN A 51 -0.27 -3.50 14.48
N SER A 52 -0.76 -2.54 13.71
CA SER A 52 0.09 -1.61 12.96
C SER A 52 0.95 -0.77 13.91
N LEU A 53 2.27 -1.04 13.94
CA LEU A 53 3.23 -0.26 14.73
C LEU A 53 3.65 1.06 14.05
N VAL A 54 3.46 1.15 12.72
CA VAL A 54 3.95 2.29 11.92
C VAL A 54 3.00 3.48 12.04
N TYR A 55 1.69 3.22 11.97
CA TYR A 55 0.66 4.26 12.06
C TYR A 55 -0.41 3.85 13.06
N PRO A 56 -0.76 4.71 14.03
CA PRO A 56 -1.79 4.41 15.01
C PRO A 56 -3.19 4.50 14.39
N LEU A 57 -4.14 3.75 14.93
CA LEU A 57 -5.55 3.73 14.50
C LEU A 57 -6.17 5.13 14.37
N SER A 58 -5.85 6.03 15.29
CA SER A 58 -6.35 7.41 15.29
C SER A 58 -6.09 8.18 13.99
N TYR A 59 -5.07 7.80 13.21
CA TYR A 59 -4.81 8.42 11.92
C TYR A 59 -5.89 8.03 10.90
N THR A 60 -6.26 6.76 10.85
CA THR A 60 -7.33 6.25 9.99
C THR A 60 -8.67 6.82 10.42
N GLU A 61 -8.94 6.90 11.73
CA GLU A 61 -10.18 7.49 12.27
C GLU A 61 -10.34 8.96 11.88
N ARG A 62 -9.28 9.77 11.98
CA ARG A 62 -9.34 11.18 11.53
C ARG A 62 -9.58 11.30 10.03
N LEU A 63 -8.99 10.40 9.24
CA LEU A 63 -9.20 10.38 7.79
C LEU A 63 -10.65 9.98 7.45
N MET A 64 -11.18 8.98 8.15
CA MET A 64 -12.56 8.53 8.05
C MET A 64 -13.54 9.69 8.33
N ASN A 65 -13.33 10.40 9.45
CA ASN A 65 -14.14 11.58 9.79
C ASN A 65 -14.03 12.67 8.72
N SER A 66 -12.83 12.93 8.20
CA SER A 66 -12.62 13.93 7.14
C SER A 66 -13.39 13.59 5.86
N PHE A 67 -13.48 12.31 5.49
CA PHE A 67 -14.30 11.86 4.36
C PHE A 67 -15.80 12.07 4.62
N GLN A 68 -16.29 11.63 5.79
CA GLN A 68 -17.70 11.76 6.13
C GLN A 68 -18.15 13.23 6.25
N GLU A 69 -17.32 14.09 6.86
CA GLU A 69 -17.56 15.54 6.94
C GLU A 69 -17.62 16.20 5.55
N ALA A 70 -16.86 15.67 4.58
CA ALA A 70 -16.89 16.12 3.19
C ALA A 70 -18.05 15.52 2.36
N GLY A 71 -18.93 14.72 2.98
CA GLY A 71 -20.08 14.09 2.33
C GLY A 71 -19.74 12.84 1.52
N VAL A 72 -18.55 12.26 1.70
CA VAL A 72 -18.14 11.02 1.04
C VAL A 72 -18.74 9.83 1.81
N ASP A 73 -19.32 8.87 1.07
CA ASP A 73 -19.74 7.58 1.63
C ASP A 73 -18.49 6.77 2.00
N ALA A 74 -18.08 6.86 3.26
CA ALA A 74 -16.91 6.19 3.78
C ALA A 74 -17.27 5.17 4.86
N SER A 75 -16.52 4.08 4.89
CA SER A 75 -16.56 3.02 5.91
C SER A 75 -15.15 2.66 6.36
N MET A 76 -15.00 2.09 7.55
CA MET A 76 -13.72 1.62 8.08
C MET A 76 -13.86 0.23 8.68
N GLU A 77 -12.86 -0.62 8.44
CA GLU A 77 -12.72 -1.95 9.05
C GLU A 77 -11.38 -2.02 9.80
N ILE A 78 -11.41 -2.59 11.00
CA ILE A 78 -10.20 -2.89 11.79
C ILE A 78 -9.97 -4.39 11.72
N ILE A 79 -8.82 -4.79 11.18
CA ILE A 79 -8.45 -6.19 11.00
C ILE A 79 -7.68 -6.65 12.23
N ALA A 80 -8.29 -7.56 12.97
CA ALA A 80 -7.76 -8.04 14.23
C ALA A 80 -6.37 -8.67 14.05
N ASN A 81 -5.46 -8.35 14.95
CA ASN A 81 -4.06 -8.81 14.96
C ASN A 81 -3.20 -8.43 13.74
N ALA A 82 -3.73 -7.74 12.73
CA ALA A 82 -3.01 -7.52 11.48
C ALA A 82 -1.94 -6.40 11.58
N PRO A 83 -0.77 -6.56 10.93
CA PRO A 83 0.33 -5.59 10.97
C PRO A 83 0.12 -4.46 9.96
N HIS A 84 1.13 -3.58 9.82
CA HIS A 84 1.13 -2.51 8.83
C HIS A 84 1.00 -3.05 7.39
N TYR A 85 1.69 -4.14 7.07
CA TYR A 85 1.65 -4.81 5.77
C TYR A 85 0.50 -5.84 5.67
N LEU A 86 -0.68 -5.51 6.20
CA LEU A 86 -1.86 -6.38 6.15
C LEU A 86 -2.23 -6.87 4.73
N CYS A 87 -1.90 -6.10 3.69
CA CYS A 87 -2.15 -6.52 2.31
C CYS A 87 -1.27 -7.70 1.86
N VAL A 88 -0.14 -7.93 2.54
CA VAL A 88 0.77 -9.05 2.31
C VAL A 88 0.42 -10.18 3.27
N ASP A 89 0.46 -9.90 4.57
CA ASP A 89 0.37 -10.92 5.62
C ASP A 89 -1.06 -11.46 5.82
N TYR A 90 -2.07 -10.62 5.56
CA TYR A 90 -3.50 -10.92 5.73
C TYR A 90 -4.25 -10.89 4.39
N GLY A 91 -3.52 -11.11 3.28
CA GLY A 91 -4.05 -10.99 1.92
C GLY A 91 -5.31 -11.82 1.67
N ASN A 92 -5.44 -13.03 2.24
CA ASN A 92 -6.63 -13.86 2.06
C ASN A 92 -7.91 -13.19 2.61
N GLU A 93 -7.80 -12.53 3.74
CA GLU A 93 -8.92 -11.82 4.38
C GLU A 93 -9.18 -10.49 3.67
N VAL A 94 -8.13 -9.72 3.46
CA VAL A 94 -8.17 -8.38 2.83
C VAL A 94 -8.69 -8.43 1.40
N ASN A 95 -8.22 -9.39 0.60
CA ASN A 95 -8.65 -9.51 -0.80
C ASN A 95 -10.14 -9.85 -0.90
N SER A 96 -10.64 -10.68 0.02
CA SER A 96 -12.07 -11.02 0.08
C SER A 96 -12.90 -9.77 0.45
N MET A 97 -12.46 -8.98 1.43
CA MET A 97 -13.12 -7.73 1.78
C MET A 97 -13.13 -6.71 0.63
N ILE A 98 -12.01 -6.57 -0.08
CA ILE A 98 -11.91 -5.67 -1.24
C ILE A 98 -12.86 -6.16 -2.35
N HIS A 99 -12.84 -7.45 -2.66
CA HIS A 99 -13.74 -8.05 -3.64
C HIS A 99 -15.19 -7.74 -3.30
N ASP A 100 -15.62 -8.06 -2.07
CA ASP A 100 -17.01 -7.90 -1.66
C ASP A 100 -17.43 -6.43 -1.68
N PHE A 101 -16.56 -5.51 -1.25
CA PHE A 101 -16.81 -4.08 -1.32
C PHE A 101 -16.98 -3.59 -2.76
N VAL A 102 -16.10 -4.02 -3.68
CA VAL A 102 -16.21 -3.68 -5.11
C VAL A 102 -17.51 -4.21 -5.69
N VAL A 103 -17.86 -5.47 -5.42
CA VAL A 103 -19.10 -6.09 -5.89
C VAL A 103 -20.33 -5.35 -5.38
N GLN A 104 -20.34 -4.93 -4.11
CA GLN A 104 -21.43 -4.14 -3.53
C GLN A 104 -21.60 -2.77 -4.19
N CYS A 105 -20.51 -2.18 -4.67
CA CYS A 105 -20.53 -0.88 -5.36
C CYS A 105 -20.99 -0.97 -6.82
N LEU A 106 -21.10 -2.18 -7.41
CA LEU A 106 -21.51 -2.33 -8.80
C LEU A 106 -23.02 -2.07 -8.99
N PRO A 107 -23.43 -1.49 -10.12
CA PRO A 107 -24.84 -1.41 -10.48
C PRO A 107 -25.51 -2.78 -10.43
N LYS A 108 -26.76 -2.84 -9.94
CA LYS A 108 -27.52 -4.09 -9.91
C LYS A 108 -27.59 -4.73 -11.30
N GLY A 109 -27.30 -6.03 -11.37
CA GLY A 109 -27.27 -6.78 -12.64
C GLY A 109 -25.95 -6.68 -13.42
N SER A 110 -24.92 -6.06 -12.85
CA SER A 110 -23.57 -6.10 -13.42
C SER A 110 -23.04 -7.53 -13.48
N ILE A 111 -22.41 -7.89 -14.60
CA ILE A 111 -21.75 -9.19 -14.78
C ILE A 111 -20.29 -9.01 -14.38
N LEU A 112 -19.83 -9.81 -13.41
CA LEU A 112 -18.42 -9.81 -13.03
C LEU A 112 -17.59 -10.47 -14.14
N PRO A 113 -16.47 -9.86 -14.56
CA PRO A 113 -15.57 -10.51 -15.50
C PRO A 113 -14.98 -11.78 -14.85
N PRO A 114 -14.72 -12.83 -15.63
CA PRO A 114 -14.06 -14.02 -15.10
C PRO A 114 -12.65 -13.66 -14.62
N THR A 115 -12.21 -14.32 -13.54
CA THR A 115 -10.84 -14.19 -13.05
C THR A 115 -9.85 -14.59 -14.14
N PRO A 116 -8.88 -13.73 -14.49
CA PRO A 116 -7.86 -14.09 -15.46
C PRO A 116 -7.04 -15.28 -14.95
N VAL A 117 -6.92 -16.32 -15.77
CA VAL A 117 -6.09 -17.51 -15.46
C VAL A 117 -4.59 -17.24 -15.61
N ASN A 118 -4.22 -16.26 -16.44
CA ASN A 118 -2.83 -15.87 -16.67
C ASN A 118 -2.68 -14.37 -16.40
N ILE A 119 -2.18 -14.05 -15.21
CA ILE A 119 -1.83 -12.67 -14.84
C ILE A 119 -0.33 -12.52 -15.02
N ILE A 120 0.08 -11.63 -15.91
CA ILE A 120 1.48 -11.26 -16.11
C ILE A 120 1.65 -9.84 -15.57
N SER A 121 2.69 -9.62 -14.78
CA SER A 121 3.05 -8.28 -14.31
C SER A 121 3.23 -7.34 -15.50
N PRO A 122 2.70 -6.11 -15.48
CA PRO A 122 2.97 -5.12 -16.54
C PRO A 122 4.47 -4.78 -16.63
N TRP A 123 5.24 -5.11 -15.59
CA TRP A 123 6.69 -4.95 -15.54
C TRP A 123 7.46 -6.23 -15.88
N ASP A 124 6.81 -7.35 -16.21
CA ASP A 124 7.45 -8.66 -16.43
C ASP A 124 8.66 -8.55 -17.38
N LYS A 125 8.49 -7.89 -18.52
CA LYS A 125 9.57 -7.64 -19.48
C LYS A 125 10.74 -6.88 -18.83
N ILE A 126 10.46 -5.75 -18.18
CA ILE A 126 11.47 -4.89 -17.57
C ILE A 126 12.20 -5.63 -16.44
N LEU A 127 11.47 -6.36 -15.61
CA LEU A 127 12.03 -7.15 -14.52
C LEU A 127 12.98 -8.21 -15.05
N ARG A 128 12.59 -8.95 -16.11
CA ARG A 128 13.44 -9.96 -16.75
C ARG A 128 14.70 -9.36 -17.37
N GLU A 129 14.58 -8.19 -18.02
CA GLU A 129 15.73 -7.45 -18.55
C GLU A 129 16.74 -7.06 -17.45
N HIS A 130 16.27 -6.89 -16.21
CA HIS A 130 17.09 -6.59 -15.03
C HIS A 130 17.41 -7.83 -14.18
N GLY A 131 17.24 -9.04 -14.73
CA GLY A 131 17.68 -10.28 -14.11
C GLY A 131 16.70 -10.94 -13.15
N TRP A 132 15.45 -10.48 -13.10
CA TRP A 132 14.39 -11.22 -12.40
C TRP A 132 14.03 -12.49 -13.18
N ASP A 133 14.12 -13.63 -12.51
CA ASP A 133 13.66 -14.92 -13.02
C ASP A 133 12.47 -15.39 -12.17
N PRO A 134 11.26 -15.54 -12.73
CA PRO A 134 10.08 -15.99 -12.00
C PRO A 134 10.18 -17.44 -11.51
N LYS A 135 11.14 -18.23 -12.03
CA LYS A 135 11.39 -19.60 -11.57
C LYS A 135 12.42 -19.66 -10.45
N ARG A 136 13.16 -18.57 -10.23
CA ARG A 136 14.12 -18.49 -9.14
C ARG A 136 13.34 -18.43 -7.84
N MET A 137 13.50 -19.44 -7.00
CA MET A 137 13.01 -19.36 -5.63
C MET A 137 13.82 -18.30 -4.89
N ASN A 138 13.18 -17.48 -4.07
CA ASN A 138 13.88 -16.56 -3.20
C ASN A 138 14.67 -17.38 -2.18
N GLU A 139 15.95 -17.61 -2.47
CA GLU A 139 16.89 -18.29 -1.56
C GLU A 139 17.30 -17.38 -0.38
N LEU A 140 16.81 -16.14 -0.35
CA LEU A 140 17.07 -15.12 0.69
C LEU A 140 15.80 -14.80 1.50
N ASP A 141 14.92 -15.78 1.71
CA ASP A 141 13.82 -15.64 2.68
C ASP A 141 14.40 -15.78 4.11
N ASP A 142 14.54 -14.63 4.77
CA ASP A 142 14.51 -14.39 6.23
C ASP A 142 15.51 -15.08 7.19
N ASP A 143 16.23 -16.14 6.81
CA ASP A 143 17.15 -16.86 7.71
C ASP A 143 18.56 -16.23 7.82
N ASP A 144 18.93 -15.31 6.93
CA ASP A 144 20.28 -14.69 6.89
C ASP A 144 20.42 -13.41 7.75
N LEU A 145 19.35 -12.97 8.42
CA LEU A 145 19.37 -11.76 9.25
C LEU A 145 19.35 -12.11 10.74
N ILE A 146 20.42 -12.73 11.22
CA ILE A 146 20.66 -12.91 12.66
C ILE A 146 21.02 -11.55 13.29
N VAL A 147 20.05 -10.90 13.93
CA VAL A 147 20.32 -9.78 14.83
C VAL A 147 20.79 -10.34 16.17
N SER A 148 22.11 -10.44 16.36
CA SER A 148 22.69 -10.72 17.68
C SER A 148 22.94 -9.42 18.44
N PHE A 149 22.43 -9.32 19.66
CA PHE A 149 22.80 -8.26 20.59
C PHE A 149 24.16 -8.59 21.25
N PRO A 150 25.06 -7.61 21.41
CA PRO A 150 26.29 -7.84 22.17
C PRO A 150 25.94 -8.11 23.64
N THR A 151 26.42 -9.24 24.16
CA THR A 151 26.50 -9.55 25.60
C THR A 151 27.52 -8.68 26.31
#